data_AF-A0A0D5XSL3-F1
#
_entry.id   AF-A0A0D5XSL3-F1
#
_cell.length_a   1.000
_cell.length_b   1.000
_cell.length_c   1.000
_cell.angle_alpha   90.00
_cell.angle_beta   90.00
_cell.angle_gamma   90.00
#
_symmetry.space_group_name_H-M   'P 1'
#
loop_
_entity.id
_entity.type
_entity.pdbx_description
1 polymer ?
#
loop_
_entity_poly.entity_id
_entity_poly.type
_entity_poly.pdbx_seq_one_letter_code
_entity_poly.pdbx_strand_id
1 'polypeptide(L)'
;MIIRYSANALVGQLSLPSSYVDMRSPEELAELAAVAHWQDHPEETPTLVTVVHLQDVDGHDLGLFEVRCEKRPVFTASQLRQA
;
A
#
# COMPACT_ATOMS: atom_id res chain seq x y z
N MET A 1 -3.19 14.23 -0.03
CA MET A 1 -4.06 13.58 0.96
C MET A 1 -3.18 12.74 1.87
N ILE A 2 -3.42 12.81 3.19
CA ILE A 2 -2.72 11.98 4.17
C ILE A 2 -3.67 10.84 4.53
N ILE A 3 -3.21 9.61 4.33
CA ILE A 3 -3.89 8.39 4.78
C ILE A 3 -3.26 8.00 6.12
N ARG A 4 -4.08 7.84 7.16
CA ARG A 4 -3.64 7.24 8.43
C ARG A 4 -4.01 5.77 8.44
N TYR A 5 -3.04 4.94 8.78
CA TYR A 5 -3.23 3.50 8.81
C TYR A 5 -2.57 2.87 10.03
N SER A 6 -2.91 1.61 10.30
CA SER A 6 -2.05 0.73 11.10
C SER A 6 -1.77 -0.55 10.32
N ALA A 7 -0.53 -1.01 10.36
CA ALA A 7 -0.09 -2.27 9.76
C ALA A 7 0.48 -3.14 10.88
N ASN A 8 -0.08 -4.35 11.07
CA ASN A 8 0.27 -5.24 12.19
C ASN A 8 0.23 -4.52 13.56
N ALA A 9 -0.78 -3.66 13.76
CA ALA A 9 -0.97 -2.80 14.94
C ALA A 9 0.03 -1.65 15.12
N LEU A 10 1.01 -1.47 14.21
CA LEU A 10 1.89 -0.31 14.19
C LEU A 10 1.30 0.81 13.35
N VAL A 11 1.19 2.00 13.92
CA VAL A 11 0.61 3.16 13.24
C VAL A 11 1.58 3.75 12.22
N GLY A 12 1.03 4.19 11.09
CA GLY A 12 1.78 4.84 10.02
C GLY A 12 0.92 5.86 9.29
N GLN A 13 1.58 6.62 8.42
CA GLN A 13 0.91 7.57 7.54
C GLN A 13 1.50 7.51 6.15
N LEU A 14 0.66 7.71 5.15
CA LEU A 14 1.06 7.72 3.74
C LEU A 14 0.53 9.00 3.09
N SER A 15 1.41 9.77 2.46
CA SER A 15 1.02 10.98 1.73
C SER A 15 0.97 10.69 0.24
N LEU A 16 -0.22 10.80 -0.36
CA LEU A 16 -0.47 10.61 -1.79
C LEU A 16 -1.23 11.79 -2.40
N PRO A 17 -1.06 12.09 -3.70
CA PRO A 17 -1.91 13.03 -4.40
C PRO A 17 -3.39 12.60 -4.30
N SER A 18 -4.32 13.54 -4.04
CA SER A 18 -5.75 13.21 -3.88
C SER A 18 -6.31 12.51 -5.12
N SER A 19 -6.02 13.03 -6.31
CA SER A 19 -6.45 12.43 -7.58
C SER A 19 -5.99 10.98 -7.76
N TYR A 20 -4.87 10.59 -7.14
CA TYR A 20 -4.40 9.22 -7.16
C TYR A 20 -5.19 8.34 -6.20
N VAL A 21 -5.54 8.85 -5.02
CA VAL A 21 -6.37 8.13 -4.04
C VAL A 21 -7.78 7.90 -4.60
N ASP A 22 -8.36 8.91 -5.23
CA ASP A 22 -9.72 8.85 -5.80
C ASP A 22 -9.88 7.79 -6.91
N MET A 23 -8.77 7.37 -7.53
CA MET A 23 -8.74 6.37 -8.60
C MET A 23 -8.49 4.94 -8.11
N ARG A 24 -8.33 4.74 -6.80
CA ARG A 24 -7.94 3.46 -6.22
C ARG A 24 -9.06 2.82 -5.43
N SER A 25 -9.11 1.48 -5.44
CA SER A 25 -9.95 0.75 -4.51
C SER A 25 -9.36 0.78 -3.09
N PRO A 26 -10.19 0.59 -2.04
CA PRO A 26 -9.69 0.45 -0.67
C PRO A 26 -8.62 -0.64 -0.53
N GLU A 27 -8.74 -1.76 -1.25
CA GLU A 27 -7.75 -2.84 -1.27
C GLU A 27 -6.41 -2.38 -1.84
N GLU A 28 -6.41 -1.63 -2.95
CA GLU A 28 -5.17 -1.06 -3.51
C GLU A 28 -4.52 -0.06 -2.55
N LEU A 29 -5.32 0.73 -1.83
CA LEU A 29 -4.80 1.63 -0.79
C LEU A 29 -4.20 0.86 0.39
N ALA A 30 -4.80 -0.27 0.78
CA ALA A 30 -4.25 -1.15 1.80
C ALA A 30 -2.93 -1.81 1.34
N GLU A 31 -2.84 -2.24 0.09
CA GLU A 31 -1.59 -2.74 -0.51
C GLU A 31 -0.48 -1.67 -0.47
N LEU A 32 -0.80 -0.42 -0.82
CA LEU A 32 0.15 0.70 -0.77
C LEU A 32 0.59 1.01 0.67
N ALA A 33 -0.33 0.99 1.63
CA ALA A 33 0.00 1.19 3.05
C ALA A 33 0.91 0.09 3.59
N ALA A 34 0.68 -1.18 3.22
CA ALA A 34 1.58 -2.28 3.58
C ALA A 34 2.98 -2.09 2.98
N VAL A 35 3.08 -1.67 1.70
CA VAL A 35 4.39 -1.38 1.07
C VAL A 35 5.12 -0.27 1.81
N ALA A 36 4.45 0.84 2.10
CA ALA A 36 5.04 1.96 2.82
C ALA A 36 5.52 1.53 4.22
N HIS A 37 4.71 0.76 4.94
CA HIS A 37 5.08 0.22 6.25
C HIS A 37 6.40 -0.56 6.22
N TRP A 38 6.53 -1.51 5.27
CA TRP A 38 7.75 -2.31 5.16
C TRP A 38 8.96 -1.53 4.62
N GLN A 39 8.74 -0.44 3.88
CA GLN A 39 9.82 0.47 3.48
C GLN A 39 10.33 1.32 4.64
N ASP A 40 9.44 1.69 5.57
CA ASP A 40 9.78 2.47 6.76
C ASP A 40 10.46 1.62 7.86
N HIS A 41 10.34 0.29 7.79
CA HIS A 41 10.94 -0.67 8.73
C HIS A 41 11.86 -1.68 8.00
N PRO A 42 12.93 -1.21 7.32
CA PRO A 42 13.80 -2.07 6.52
C PRO A 42 14.62 -3.09 7.34
N GLU A 43 14.73 -2.89 8.65
CA GLU A 43 15.34 -3.82 9.60
C GLU A 43 14.47 -5.05 9.88
N GLU A 44 13.17 -4.97 9.57
CA GLU A 44 12.22 -6.07 9.73
C GLU A 44 12.05 -6.85 8.43
N THR A 45 11.61 -8.11 8.55
CA THR A 45 11.28 -8.93 7.38
C THR A 45 9.78 -8.86 7.12
N PRO A 46 9.34 -8.50 5.88
CA PRO A 46 7.92 -8.51 5.55
C PRO A 46 7.25 -9.83 5.86
N THR A 47 6.13 -9.78 6.55
CA THR A 47 5.34 -10.97 6.89
C THR A 47 4.58 -11.50 5.67
N LEU A 48 4.23 -12.79 5.69
CA LEU A 48 3.38 -13.40 4.65
C LEU A 48 2.01 -12.73 4.55
N VAL A 49 1.49 -12.26 5.69
CA VAL A 49 0.25 -11.52 5.81
C VAL A 49 0.50 -10.29 6.67
N THR A 50 0.15 -9.12 6.13
CA THR A 50 0.10 -7.85 6.86
C THR A 50 -1.37 -7.48 7.04
N VAL A 51 -1.80 -7.29 8.29
CA VAL A 51 -3.15 -6.77 8.57
C VAL A 51 -3.09 -5.25 8.54
N VAL A 52 -3.81 -4.63 7.61
CA VAL A 52 -3.84 -3.17 7.44
C VAL A 52 -5.21 -2.64 7.84
N HIS A 53 -5.25 -1.67 8.75
CA HIS A 53 -6.44 -0.85 9.02
C HIS A 53 -6.27 0.51 8.36
N LEU A 54 -7.12 0.86 7.40
CA LEU A 54 -7.20 2.20 6.84
C LEU A 54 -8.12 3.07 7.70
N GLN A 55 -7.53 3.64 8.76
CA GLN A 55 -8.25 4.33 9.84
C GLN A 55 -8.87 5.66 9.40
N ASP A 56 -8.19 6.39 8.52
CA ASP A 56 -8.63 7.71 8.07
C ASP A 56 -8.09 7.96 6.65
N VAL A 57 -9.01 7.88 5.69
CA VAL A 57 -8.84 8.28 4.30
C VAL A 57 -9.85 9.39 4.03
N ASP A 58 -9.39 10.64 4.09
CA ASP A 58 -10.23 11.83 3.91
C ASP A 58 -11.42 11.93 4.89
N GLY A 59 -11.19 11.54 6.15
CA GLY A 59 -12.22 11.51 7.19
C GLY A 59 -13.06 10.24 7.21
N HIS A 60 -12.77 9.26 6.33
CA HIS A 60 -13.47 7.99 6.27
C HIS A 60 -12.59 6.83 6.78
N ASP A 61 -13.11 6.05 7.73
CA ASP A 61 -12.55 4.75 8.09
C ASP A 61 -12.99 3.72 7.05
N LEU A 62 -12.02 3.13 6.34
CA LEU A 62 -12.28 2.12 5.30
C LEU A 62 -12.17 0.69 5.82
N GLY A 63 -11.79 0.49 7.09
CA GLY A 63 -11.76 -0.80 7.76
C GLY A 63 -10.46 -1.60 7.59
N LEU A 64 -10.56 -2.89 7.91
CA LEU A 64 -9.44 -3.83 7.98
C LEU A 64 -9.31 -4.66 6.70
N PHE A 65 -8.07 -4.84 6.26
CA PHE A 65 -7.70 -5.58 5.06
C PHE A 65 -6.58 -6.58 5.38
N GLU A 66 -6.68 -7.76 4.80
CA GLU A 66 -5.58 -8.74 4.77
C GLU A 66 -4.75 -8.51 3.51
N VAL A 67 -3.49 -8.09 3.66
CA VAL A 67 -2.56 -7.91 2.54
C VAL A 67 -1.56 -9.06 2.54
N ARG A 68 -1.56 -9.85 1.46
CA ARG A 68 -0.73 -11.06 1.35
C ARG A 68 0.52 -10.78 0.51
N CYS A 69 1.68 -11.23 0.99
CA CYS A 69 2.92 -11.21 0.23
C CYS A 69 2.89 -12.33 -0.83
N GLU A 70 2.40 -12.01 -2.03
CA GLU A 70 2.28 -12.96 -3.14
C GLU A 70 3.15 -12.55 -4.33
N LYS A 71 3.80 -13.55 -4.96
CA LYS A 71 4.53 -13.34 -6.21
C LYS A 71 3.54 -13.33 -7.38
N ARG A 72 3.32 -12.16 -7.99
CA ARG A 72 2.54 -12.02 -9.23
C ARG A 72 3.48 -11.93 -10.45
N PRO A 73 3.10 -12.48 -11.61
CA PRO A 73 3.79 -12.21 -12.86
C PRO A 73 3.80 -10.70 -13.14
N VAL A 74 4.97 -10.16 -13.49
CA VAL A 74 5.13 -8.75 -13.88
C VAL A 74 5.41 -8.65 -15.38
N PHE A 75 4.69 -7.76 -16.06
CA PHE A 75 4.98 -7.43 -17.45
C PHE A 75 6.13 -6.41 -17.48
N THR A 76 7.17 -6.69 -18.28
CA THR A 76 8.36 -5.84 -18.39
C THR A 76 8.48 -5.28 -19.81
N ALA A 77 8.77 -3.99 -19.93
CA ALA A 77 9.01 -3.35 -21.23
C ALA A 77 10.52 -3.32 -21.55
N SER A 78 10.85 -3.46 -22.83
CA SER A 78 12.21 -3.27 -23.37
C SER A 78 12.18 -2.21 -24.47
N GLN A 79 13.24 -1.40 -24.57
CA GLN A 79 13.35 -0.39 -25.62
C GLN A 79 13.48 -1.03 -27.00
N LEU A 80 12.62 -0.65 -27.94
CA LEU A 80 12.76 -1.02 -29.35
C LEU A 80 13.90 -0.23 -29.99
N ARG A 81 14.85 -0.90 -30.65
CA ARG A 81 15.81 -0.23 -31.53
C ARG A 81 15.09 0.11 -32.84
N GLN A 82 14.99 1.41 -33.14
CA GLN A 82 14.52 1.89 -34.44
C GLN A 82 15.72 2.01 -35.38
N ALA A 83 15.60 1.46 -36.59
CA ALA A 83 16.62 1.48 -37.65
C ALA A 83 16.43 2.70 -38.57
#